data_AF-A0A932B0W9-F1
#
_entry.id   AF-A0A932B0W9-F1
#
_cell.length_a   1.000
_cell.length_b   1.000
_cell.length_c   1.000
_cell.angle_alpha   90.00
_cell.angle_beta   90.00
_cell.angle_gamma   90.00
#
_symmetry.space_group_name_H-M   'P 1'
#
loop_
_entity.id
_entity.type
_entity.pdbx_description
1 polymer ?
#
loop_
_entity_poly.entity_id
_entity_poly.type
_entity_poly.pdbx_seq_one_letter_code
_entity_poly.pdbx_strand_id
1 'polypeptide(L)' 'MQLHIDTARLSRIRAFATPTHCPHCGDVMVAPYMSEFVEGGEIRHHWECDACGEASTTSIPLTTHSARPPRNRC' A
#
# COMPACT_ATOMS: atom_id res chain seq x y z
N MET A 1 -24.08 -16.43 -4.43
CA MET A 1 -22.82 -15.72 -4.70
C MET A 1 -22.03 -15.70 -3.40
N GLN A 2 -21.05 -16.58 -3.21
CA GLN A 2 -20.26 -16.64 -1.98
C GLN A 2 -18.87 -16.06 -2.26
N LEU A 3 -18.64 -14.85 -1.77
CA LEU A 3 -17.36 -14.17 -1.91
C LEU A 3 -16.40 -14.78 -0.90
N HIS A 4 -15.52 -15.68 -1.36
CA HIS A 4 -14.43 -16.19 -0.53
C HIS A 4 -13.37 -15.10 -0.37
N ILE A 5 -13.34 -14.52 0.83
CA ILE A 5 -12.35 -13.53 1.22
C ILE A 5 -11.16 -14.27 1.84
N ASP A 6 -10.07 -14.38 1.10
CA ASP A 6 -8.79 -14.88 1.62
C ASP A 6 -8.13 -13.80 2.49
N THR A 7 -8.22 -13.96 3.80
CA THR A 7 -7.73 -12.99 4.79
C THR A 7 -6.22 -12.82 4.78
N ALA A 8 -5.45 -13.85 4.39
CA ALA A 8 -3.99 -13.77 4.24
C ALA A 8 -3.59 -12.96 3.00
N ARG A 9 -4.36 -13.05 1.92
CA ARG A 9 -4.20 -12.18 0.76
C ARG A 9 -4.58 -10.73 1.09
N LEU A 10 -5.65 -10.53 1.87
CA LEU A 10 -6.06 -9.20 2.32
C LEU A 10 -5.03 -8.52 3.24
N SER A 11 -4.38 -9.24 4.15
CA SER A 11 -3.38 -8.64 5.05
C SER A 11 -2.18 -8.10 4.27
N ARG A 12 -1.76 -8.81 3.22
CA ARG A 12 -0.71 -8.33 2.30
C ARG A 12 -1.16 -7.13 1.48
N ILE A 13 -2.41 -7.10 1.01
CA ILE A 13 -2.97 -5.95 0.29
C ILE A 13 -3.11 -4.73 1.21
N ARG A 14 -3.55 -4.92 2.46
CA ARG A 14 -3.68 -3.86 3.47
C ARG A 14 -2.37 -3.17 3.80
N ALA A 15 -1.24 -3.89 3.73
CA ALA A 15 0.08 -3.27 3.91
C ALA A 15 0.38 -2.20 2.84
N PHE A 16 -0.08 -2.42 1.60
CA PHE A 16 0.06 -1.45 0.51
C PHE A 16 -1.05 -0.38 0.53
N ALA A 17 -2.24 -0.72 1.01
CA ALA A 17 -3.38 0.19 1.13
C ALA A 17 -3.54 0.75 2.56
N THR A 18 -2.43 1.03 3.26
CA THR A 18 -2.50 1.60 4.61
C THR A 18 -3.15 2.98 4.51
N PRO A 19 -4.20 3.27 5.31
CA PRO A 19 -4.81 4.60 5.32
C PRO A 19 -3.75 5.67 5.57
N THR A 20 -3.83 6.76 4.83
CA THR A 20 -2.92 7.89 4.97
C THR A 20 -3.70 9.14 5.36
N HIS A 21 -3.04 10.10 5.98
CA HIS A 21 -3.63 11.38 6.29
C HIS A 21 -3.29 12.39 5.20
N CYS A 22 -4.26 13.20 4.79
CA CYS A 22 -4.01 14.31 3.90
C CYS A 22 -3.04 15.30 4.57
N PRO A 23 -1.92 15.67 3.93
CA PRO A 23 -0.95 16.58 4.54
C PRO A 23 -1.48 18.01 4.74
N HIS A 24 -2.60 18.36 4.10
CA HIS A 24 -3.18 19.72 4.16
C HIS A 24 -4.26 19.86 5.23
N CYS A 25 -5.23 18.93 5.28
CA CYS A 25 -6.37 19.01 6.20
C CYS A 25 -6.34 17.94 7.30
N GLY A 26 -5.44 16.97 7.22
CA GLY A 26 -5.33 15.86 8.17
C GLY A 26 -6.40 14.77 8.00
N ASP A 27 -7.31 14.92 7.03
CA ASP A 27 -8.39 13.97 6.81
C ASP A 27 -7.88 12.58 6.37
N VAL A 28 -8.63 11.54 6.72
CA VAL A 28 -8.22 10.15 6.48
C VAL A 28 -8.56 9.72 5.07
N MET A 29 -7.54 9.44 4.27
CA MET A 29 -7.67 8.86 2.93
C MET A 29 -7.56 7.35 3.03
N VAL A 30 -8.67 6.66 2.76
CA VAL A 30 -8.80 5.20 2.97
C VAL A 30 -8.25 4.40 1.80
N ALA A 31 -8.36 4.91 0.57
CA ALA A 31 -7.86 4.24 -0.62
C ALA A 31 -7.35 5.27 -1.65
N PRO A 32 -6.27 4.94 -2.38
CA PRO A 32 -5.83 5.75 -3.51
C PRO A 32 -6.80 5.61 -4.68
N TYR A 33 -6.94 6.67 -5.47
CA TYR A 33 -7.76 6.61 -6.69
C TYR A 33 -7.06 5.84 -7.82
N MET A 34 -5.72 5.80 -7.81
CA MET A 34 -4.91 5.07 -8.78
C MET A 34 -3.66 4.49 -8.13
N SER A 35 -3.26 3.29 -8.58
CA SER A 35 -1.99 2.68 -8.18
C SER A 35 -1.26 2.19 -9.43
N GLU A 36 0.01 2.56 -9.57
CA GLU A 36 0.86 2.13 -10.68
C GLU A 36 2.04 1.30 -10.18
N PHE A 37 2.47 0.34 -10.99
CA PHE A 37 3.71 -0.39 -10.77
C PHE A 37 4.82 0.27 -11.58
N VAL A 38 5.85 0.74 -10.89
CA VAL A 38 6.97 1.46 -11.49
C VAL A 38 8.10 0.47 -11.76
N GLU A 39 8.68 0.55 -12.96
CA GLU A 39 9.90 -0.19 -13.30
C GLU A 39 10.99 0.15 -12.29
N GLY A 40 11.39 -0.84 -11.49
CA GLY A 40 12.21 -0.63 -10.28
C GLY A 40 11.69 -1.37 -9.06
N GLY A 41 10.49 -1.95 -9.11
CA GLY A 41 9.95 -2.75 -8.01
C GLY A 41 9.25 -1.89 -6.96
N GLU A 42 8.59 -0.82 -7.37
CA GLU A 42 7.89 0.10 -6.47
C GLU A 42 6.42 0.18 -6.88
N ILE A 43 5.51 0.28 -5.90
CA ILE A 43 4.12 0.65 -6.15
C ILE A 43 3.95 2.12 -5.79
N ARG A 44 3.44 2.91 -6.74
CA ARG A 44 3.10 4.31 -6.50
C ARG A 44 1.60 4.46 -6.39
N HIS A 45 1.15 4.99 -5.25
CA HIS A 45 -0.24 5.27 -4.96
C HIS A 45 -0.50 6.76 -5.15
N HIS A 46 -1.52 7.08 -5.94
CA HIS A 46 -2.00 8.43 -6.15
C HIS A 46 -3.29 8.62 -5.35
N TRP A 47 -3.29 9.65 -4.53
CA TRP A 47 -4.33 9.98 -3.58
C TRP A 47 -4.97 11.30 -3.96
N GLU A 48 -6.24 11.42 -3.66
CA GLU A 48 -6.99 12.68 -3.74
C GLU A 48 -7.79 12.76 -2.45
N CYS A 49 -7.69 13.90 -1.77
CA CYS A 49 -8.41 14.09 -0.52
C CYS A 49 -9.85 14.55 -0.81
N ASP A 50 -10.84 13.78 -0.35
CA ASP A 50 -12.26 14.14 -0.53
C ASP A 50 -12.65 15.45 0.18
N ALA A 51 -11.93 15.84 1.24
CA ALA A 51 -12.24 17.05 2.02
C ALA A 51 -11.66 18.34 1.41
N CYS A 52 -10.45 18.31 0.86
CA CYS A 52 -9.79 19.51 0.32
C CYS A 52 -9.49 19.46 -1.18
N GLY A 53 -9.67 18.32 -1.84
CA GLY A 53 -9.39 18.10 -3.26
C GLY A 53 -7.91 18.01 -3.61
N GLU A 54 -7.02 17.98 -2.62
CA GLU A 54 -5.59 17.99 -2.89
C GLU A 54 -5.08 16.60 -3.31
N ALA A 55 -4.29 16.59 -4.38
CA ALA A 55 -3.64 15.38 -4.86
C ALA A 55 -2.31 15.14 -4.15
N SER A 56 -2.04 13.90 -3.77
CA SER A 56 -0.76 13.52 -3.19
C SER A 56 -0.34 12.13 -3.66
N THR A 57 0.92 11.78 -3.45
CA THR A 57 1.48 10.53 -3.94
C THR A 57 2.34 9.85 -2.89
N THR A 58 2.20 8.54 -2.71
CA THR A 58 3.09 7.73 -1.88
C THR A 58 3.73 6.62 -2.72
N SER A 59 4.93 6.19 -2.33
CA SER A 59 5.66 5.09 -3.01
C SER A 59 6.02 4.02 -1.99
N ILE A 60 5.73 2.76 -2.32
CA ILE A 60 5.98 1.61 -1.47
C ILE A 60 6.93 0.65 -2.17
N PRO A 61 8.10 0.38 -1.56
CA PRO A 61 9.05 -0.57 -2.10
C PRO A 61 8.54 -1.98 -2.01
N LEU A 62 8.49 -2.66 -3.16
CA LEU A 62 8.39 -4.10 -3.22
C LEU A 62 9.76 -4.66 -2.91
N THR A 63 10.10 -4.66 -1.63
CA THR A 63 11.18 -5.52 -1.15
C THR A 63 10.80 -6.94 -1.55
N THR A 64 11.51 -7.50 -2.53
CA THR A 64 11.50 -8.95 -2.73
C THR A 64 11.88 -9.52 -1.39
N HIS A 65 10.96 -10.26 -0.76
CA HIS A 65 11.17 -10.94 0.51
C HIS A 65 12.52 -11.66 0.41
N SER A 66 13.59 -11.04 0.90
CA SER A 66 14.92 -11.60 0.82
C SER A 66 14.82 -12.88 1.63
N ALA A 67 15.13 -14.00 0.95
CA ALA A 67 15.12 -15.32 1.54
C ALA A 67 15.78 -15.21 2.92
N ARG A 68 15.02 -15.60 3.94
CA ARG A 68 15.52 -15.71 5.32
C ARG A 68 16.89 -16.38 5.26
N PRO A 69 17.97 -15.76 5.76
CA PRO A 69 19.27 -16.43 5.76
C PRO A 69 19.13 -17.78 6.48
N PRO A 70 19.81 -18.84 6.02
CA PRO A 70 19.74 -20.14 6.68
C PRO A 70 20.11 -19.96 8.16
N ARG A 71 19.26 -20.50 9.04
CA ARG A 71 19.56 -20.59 10.47
C ARG A 71 20.74 -21.55 10.62
N ASN A 72 21.96 -21.03 10.56
CA ASN A 72 23.14 -21.76 11.03
C ASN A 72 23.05 -21.78 12.56
N ARG A 73 22.60 -22.91 13.12
CA ARG A 73 22.89 -23.24 14.51
C ARG A 73 24.29 -23.84 14.54
N CYS A 74 25.20 -23.17 15.24
CA CYS A 74 26.37 -23.83 15.83
C CYS A 74 25.93 -24.62 17.05
#